data_AF-A0A5C6A4Q9-F1
#
_entry.id   AF-A0A5C6A4Q9-F1
#
_cell.length_a   1.000
_cell.length_b   1.000
_cell.length_c   1.000
_cell.angle_alpha   90.00
_cell.angle_beta   90.00
_cell.angle_gamma   90.00
#
_symmetry.space_group_name_H-M   'P 1'
#
loop_
_entity.id
_entity.type
_entity.pdbx_description
1 polymer ?
#
loop_
_entity_poly.entity_id
_entity_poly.type
_entity_poly.pdbx_seq_one_letter_code
_entity_poly.pdbx_strand_id
1 'polypeptide(L)'
;MSQADYLELLDWTARQAAPGKRGKTPASVPPLLQRLGLDQASWCELVSDFGKLFCTVAGSPDSVDSMRSHGTHRRYHLRRRARELFAVTD
;
A
#
# COMPACT_ATOMS: atom_id res chain seq x y z
N MET A 1 -3.03 -8.58 -18.50
CA MET A 1 -2.14 -8.51 -17.31
C MET A 1 -2.98 -8.04 -16.15
N SER A 2 -2.91 -8.72 -15.02
CA SER A 2 -3.54 -8.29 -13.77
C SER A 2 -2.78 -7.08 -13.18
N GLN A 3 -3.36 -6.39 -12.20
CA GLN A 3 -2.64 -5.33 -11.48
C GLN A 3 -1.46 -5.89 -10.67
N ALA A 4 -1.61 -7.11 -10.14
CA ALA A 4 -0.55 -7.80 -9.41
C ALA A 4 0.65 -8.11 -10.33
N ASP A 5 0.38 -8.61 -11.54
CA ASP A 5 1.43 -8.91 -12.54
C ASP A 5 2.25 -7.65 -12.87
N TYR A 6 1.57 -6.50 -12.97
CA TYR A 6 2.22 -5.22 -13.23
C TYR A 6 3.12 -4.79 -12.07
N LEU A 7 2.67 -4.97 -10.82
CA LEU A 7 3.47 -4.66 -9.64
C LEU A 7 4.68 -5.59 -9.48
N GLU A 8 4.53 -6.88 -9.79
CA GLU A 8 5.67 -7.81 -9.80
C GLU A 8 6.70 -7.41 -10.84
N LEU A 9 6.26 -7.02 -12.04
CA LEU A 9 7.13 -6.51 -13.09
C LEU A 9 7.85 -5.21 -12.65
N LEU A 10 7.13 -4.31 -11.99
CA LEU A 10 7.72 -3.08 -11.43
C LEU A 10 8.73 -3.36 -10.33
N ASP A 11 8.42 -4.27 -9.39
CA ASP A 11 9.33 -4.65 -8.30
C ASP A 11 10.59 -5.32 -8.85
N TRP A 12 10.44 -6.23 -9.82
CA TRP A 12 11.56 -6.82 -10.55
C TRP A 12 12.42 -5.74 -11.21
N THR A 13 11.81 -4.80 -11.93
CA THR A 13 12.52 -3.70 -12.60
C THR A 13 13.28 -2.82 -11.60
N ALA A 14 12.68 -2.54 -10.44
CA ALA A 14 13.32 -1.78 -9.36
C ALA A 14 14.55 -2.48 -8.77
N ARG A 15 14.57 -3.83 -8.77
CA ARG A 15 15.74 -4.63 -8.35
C ARG A 15 16.85 -4.66 -9.40
N GLN A 16 16.49 -4.62 -10.67
CA GLN A 16 17.44 -4.56 -11.78
C GLN A 16 18.10 -3.18 -11.96
N ALA A 17 17.65 -2.15 -11.22
CA ALA A 17 18.23 -0.82 -11.30
C ALA A 17 19.75 -0.81 -11.05
N ALA A 18 20.45 0.05 -11.79
CA ALA A 18 21.91 0.14 -11.76
C ALA A 18 22.45 0.37 -10.33
N PRO A 19 23.63 -0.19 -9.99
CA PRO A 19 24.31 0.09 -8.72
C PRO A 19 24.45 1.60 -8.50
N GLY A 20 24.12 2.08 -7.29
CA GLY A 20 24.20 3.51 -6.94
C GLY A 20 22.98 4.36 -7.33
N LYS A 21 21.99 3.82 -8.05
CA LYS A 21 20.74 4.55 -8.33
C LYS A 21 19.86 4.62 -7.07
N ARG A 22 19.48 5.84 -6.68
CA ARG A 22 18.49 6.06 -5.61
C ARG A 22 17.18 5.35 -5.98
N GLY A 23 16.59 4.63 -5.02
CA GLY A 23 15.35 3.88 -5.23
C GLY A 23 15.51 2.46 -5.75
N LYS A 24 16.75 1.92 -5.86
CA LYS A 24 16.97 0.50 -6.11
C LYS A 24 16.43 -0.34 -4.95
N THR A 25 15.56 -1.31 -5.24
CA THR A 25 15.10 -2.30 -4.25
C THR A 25 16.20 -3.35 -4.04
N PRO A 26 16.70 -3.58 -2.81
CA PRO A 26 17.68 -4.63 -2.54
C PRO A 26 17.12 -6.03 -2.86
N ALA A 27 17.94 -6.95 -3.35
CA ALA A 27 17.49 -8.32 -3.63
C ALA A 27 17.01 -9.07 -2.37
N SER A 28 17.51 -8.69 -1.19
CA SER A 28 17.22 -9.32 0.09
C SER A 28 15.85 -8.96 0.68
N VAL A 29 15.18 -7.92 0.19
CA VAL A 29 13.87 -7.54 0.75
C VAL A 29 12.74 -8.32 0.08
N PRO A 30 11.65 -8.65 0.79
CA PRO A 30 10.51 -9.37 0.22
C PRO A 30 9.87 -8.62 -0.97
N PRO A 31 9.04 -9.28 -1.79
CA PRO A 31 8.20 -8.65 -2.81
C PRO A 31 7.40 -7.45 -2.30
N LEU A 32 7.08 -6.52 -3.19
CA LEU A 32 6.45 -5.24 -2.85
C LEU A 32 5.16 -5.40 -2.02
N LEU A 33 4.22 -6.25 -2.43
CA LEU A 33 2.95 -6.42 -1.71
C LEU A 33 3.14 -7.03 -0.31
N GLN A 34 4.07 -7.97 -0.16
CA GLN A 34 4.43 -8.52 1.15
C GLN A 34 5.02 -7.46 2.08
N ARG A 35 5.86 -6.57 1.55
CA ARG A 35 6.41 -5.44 2.32
C ARG A 35 5.33 -4.45 2.76
N LEU A 36 4.22 -4.37 2.02
CA LEU A 36 3.06 -3.56 2.37
C LEU A 36 2.08 -4.30 3.30
N GLY A 37 2.32 -5.58 3.60
CA GLY A 37 1.40 -6.42 4.38
C GLY A 37 0.09 -6.71 3.65
N LEU A 38 0.14 -6.84 2.32
CA LEU A 38 -1.03 -7.04 1.48
C LEU A 38 -0.88 -8.29 0.63
N ASP A 39 -1.97 -9.04 0.48
CA ASP A 39 -2.11 -10.01 -0.60
C ASP A 39 -2.60 -9.34 -1.90
N GLN A 40 -2.61 -10.11 -3.00
CA GLN A 40 -3.02 -9.60 -4.30
C GLN A 40 -4.50 -9.18 -4.32
N ALA A 41 -5.38 -9.93 -3.65
CA ALA A 41 -6.82 -9.68 -3.63
C ALA A 41 -7.15 -8.37 -2.91
N SER A 42 -6.56 -8.17 -1.73
CA SER A 42 -6.70 -6.97 -0.92
C SER A 42 -6.17 -5.76 -1.66
N TRP A 43 -5.00 -5.86 -2.31
CA TRP A 43 -4.49 -4.80 -3.17
C TRP A 43 -5.48 -4.43 -4.29
N CYS A 44 -6.00 -5.42 -5.02
CA CYS A 44 -6.92 -5.17 -6.11
C CYS A 44 -8.17 -4.41 -5.63
N GLU A 45 -8.74 -4.80 -4.50
CA GLU A 45 -9.92 -4.12 -3.92
C GLU A 45 -9.57 -2.69 -3.47
N LEU A 46 -8.44 -2.52 -2.78
CA LEU A 46 -7.98 -1.20 -2.31
C LEU A 46 -7.82 -0.20 -3.46
N VAL A 47 -7.34 -0.65 -4.63
CA VAL A 47 -7.17 0.20 -5.81
C VAL A 47 -8.48 0.37 -6.59
N SER A 48 -9.26 -0.69 -6.77
CA SER A 48 -10.51 -0.61 -7.55
C SER A 48 -11.58 0.24 -6.85
N ASP A 49 -11.68 0.14 -5.52
CA ASP A 49 -12.64 0.88 -4.70
C ASP A 49 -11.98 2.05 -3.95
N PHE A 50 -10.85 2.57 -4.45
CA PHE A 50 -10.03 3.56 -3.77
C PHE A 50 -10.84 4.74 -3.20
N GLY A 51 -11.65 5.42 -4.02
CA GLY A 51 -12.45 6.57 -3.55
C GLY A 51 -13.58 6.20 -2.58
N LYS A 52 -14.03 4.94 -2.57
CA LYS A 52 -15.03 4.44 -1.61
C LYS A 52 -14.38 4.06 -0.29
N LEU A 53 -13.15 3.56 -0.30
CA LEU A 53 -12.43 3.08 0.87
C LEU A 53 -11.66 4.21 1.56
N PHE A 54 -11.08 5.10 0.76
CA PHE A 54 -10.30 6.25 1.17
C PHE A 54 -11.01 7.53 0.75
N CYS A 55 -11.36 8.38 1.72
CA CYS A 55 -12.05 9.65 1.44
C CYS A 55 -11.05 10.80 1.37
N THR A 56 -10.51 11.22 2.52
CA THR A 56 -9.62 12.38 2.62
C THR A 56 -8.15 11.97 2.69
N VAL A 57 -7.87 10.79 3.23
CA VAL A 57 -6.52 10.25 3.42
C VAL A 57 -6.49 8.77 3.06
N ALA A 58 -5.35 8.32 2.53
CA ALA A 58 -5.07 6.94 2.21
C ALA A 58 -3.71 6.53 2.80
N GLY A 59 -3.61 5.30 3.28
CA GLY A 59 -2.41 4.77 3.94
C GLY A 59 -2.75 3.58 4.82
N SER A 60 -1.75 3.03 5.52
CA SER A 60 -1.99 1.97 6.51
C SER A 60 -2.82 2.50 7.68
N PRO A 61 -3.62 1.64 8.36
CA PRO A 61 -4.45 2.05 9.49
C PRO A 61 -3.67 2.82 10.56
N ASP A 62 -2.49 2.33 10.95
CA ASP A 62 -1.65 2.97 11.97
C ASP A 62 -1.16 4.35 11.56
N SER A 63 -0.73 4.49 10.30
CA SER A 63 -0.27 5.79 9.76
C SER A 63 -1.41 6.80 9.77
N VAL A 64 -2.61 6.38 9.36
CA VAL A 64 -3.78 7.24 9.29
C VAL A 64 -4.28 7.63 10.68
N ASP A 65 -4.34 6.69 11.62
CA ASP A 65 -4.79 6.93 12.99
C ASP A 65 -3.86 7.88 13.76
N SER A 66 -2.58 7.95 13.37
CA SER A 66 -1.61 8.91 13.93
C SER A 66 -1.80 10.34 13.41
N MET A 67 -2.53 10.53 12.31
CA MET A 67 -2.64 11.80 11.62
C MET A 67 -3.88 12.60 12.08
N ARG A 68 -3.75 13.93 12.05
CA ARG A 68 -4.85 14.86 12.37
C ARG A 68 -5.11 15.79 11.21
N SER A 69 -6.39 16.12 10.99
CA SER A 69 -6.75 17.13 10.01
C SER A 69 -6.19 18.50 10.41
N HIS A 70 -5.66 19.26 9.45
CA HIS A 70 -5.12 20.60 9.70
C HIS A 70 -6.20 21.62 10.13
N GLY A 71 -7.43 21.49 9.63
CA GLY A 71 -8.50 22.45 9.92
C GLY A 71 -9.29 22.14 11.20
N THR A 72 -9.68 20.88 11.41
CA THR A 72 -10.57 20.51 12.53
C THR A 72 -9.84 19.89 13.71
N HIS A 73 -8.54 19.59 13.57
CA HIS A 73 -7.71 18.82 14.52
C HIS A 73 -8.26 17.43 14.91
N ARG A 74 -9.36 16.98 14.29
CA ARG A 74 -9.91 15.63 14.44
C ARG A 74 -8.94 14.61 13.86
N ARG A 75 -8.91 13.42 14.46
CA ARG A 75 -8.15 12.28 13.94
C ARG A 75 -8.82 11.75 12.68
N TYR A 76 -8.00 11.29 11.74
CA TYR A 76 -8.51 10.51 10.62
C TYR A 76 -8.71 9.06 11.05
N HIS A 77 -9.72 8.43 10.45
CA HIS A 77 -9.95 7.00 10.59
C HIS A 77 -10.30 6.43 9.24
N LEU A 78 -9.67 5.31 8.90
CA LEU A 78 -10.07 4.53 7.74
C LEU A 78 -11.44 3.88 7.97
N ARG A 79 -12.18 3.71 6.87
CA ARG A 79 -13.41 2.91 6.88
C ARG A 79 -13.10 1.48 7.31
N ARG A 80 -14.08 0.82 7.94
CA ARG A 80 -13.93 -0.54 8.47
C ARG A 80 -13.38 -1.52 7.42
N ARG A 81 -13.95 -1.54 6.21
CA ARG A 81 -13.51 -2.44 5.14
C ARG A 81 -12.04 -2.22 4.75
N ALA A 82 -11.60 -0.97 4.66
CA ALA A 82 -10.20 -0.67 4.38
C ALA A 82 -9.28 -1.26 5.48
N ARG A 83 -9.65 -1.15 6.75
CA ARG A 83 -8.89 -1.77 7.86
C ARG A 83 -8.84 -3.29 7.76
N GLU A 84 -9.95 -3.93 7.40
CA GLU A 84 -10.02 -5.39 7.21
C GLU A 84 -9.07 -5.85 6.10
N LEU A 85 -9.00 -5.12 4.98
CA LEU A 85 -8.09 -5.43 3.86
C LEU A 85 -6.61 -5.30 4.23
N PHE A 86 -6.27 -4.47 5.22
CA PHE A 86 -4.90 -4.40 5.77
C PHE A 86 -4.63 -5.42 6.89
N ALA A 87 -5.66 -6.12 7.38
CA ALA A 87 -5.54 -7.12 8.43
C ALA A 87 -5.40 -8.55 7.90
N VAL A 88 -5.58 -8.76 6.59
CA VAL A 88 -5.35 -10.05 5.94
C VAL A 88 -3.85 -10.26 5.80
N THR A 89 -3.28 -11.08 6.67
CA THR A 89 -1.90 -11.55 6.56
C THR A 89 -1.93 -13.07 6.72
N ASP A 90 -1.80 -13.79 5.60
CA ASP A 90 -1.39 -15.21 5.55
C ASP A 90 -0.07 -15.31 4.81
#